data_AF-A0A381UDT3-F1
#
_entry.id   AF-A0A381UDT3-F1
#
_cell.length_a   1.000
_cell.length_b   1.000
_cell.length_c   1.000
_cell.angle_alpha   90.00
_cell.angle_beta   90.00
_cell.angle_gamma   90.00
#
_symmetry.space_group_name_H-M   'P 1'
#
loop_
_entity.id
_entity.type
_entity.pdbx_description
1 polymer ?
#
loop_
_entity_poly.entity_id
_entity_poly.type
_entity_poly.pdbx_seq_one_letter_code
_entity_poly.pdbx_strand_id
1 'polypeptide(L)'
;MWPFVKHYSFASPLKEIAIGLFGLTYEQCHGTDEQKNTLTNIRWGDLPSSVPKKNKRKKMTAREFLQYFGTDVCRTMYPDIWADRCIADIVHEDPLLAIIDDCRFPNEADAIQKAGGKIIRLTRSLHKDSH
;
A
#
# COMPACT_ATOMS: atom_id res chain seq x y z
N MET A 1 -3.29 -20.30 12.39
CA MET A 1 -2.32 -19.91 11.34
C MET A 1 -0.96 -20.35 11.86
N TRP A 2 -0.25 -21.23 11.15
CA TRP A 2 0.94 -21.92 11.67
C TRP A 2 2.07 -20.92 12.01
N PRO A 3 2.80 -21.11 13.13
CA PRO A 3 3.76 -20.12 13.67
C PRO A 3 4.98 -19.83 12.78
N PHE A 4 5.07 -20.47 11.61
CA PHE A 4 6.21 -20.43 10.72
C PHE A 4 5.99 -19.55 9.48
N VAL A 5 4.74 -19.30 9.06
CA VAL A 5 4.45 -18.52 7.85
C VAL A 5 3.74 -17.24 8.23
N LYS A 6 4.33 -16.09 7.89
CA LYS A 6 3.76 -14.77 8.15
C LYS A 6 3.55 -13.98 6.87
N HIS A 7 2.39 -13.33 6.80
CA HIS A 7 1.99 -12.46 5.70
C HIS A 7 2.34 -11.00 6.03
N TYR A 8 2.90 -10.29 5.05
CA TYR A 8 3.27 -8.88 5.12
C TYR A 8 2.69 -8.14 3.93
N SER A 9 2.50 -6.84 4.12
CA SER A 9 2.04 -5.92 3.07
C SER A 9 2.80 -4.60 3.20
N PHE A 10 3.34 -4.10 2.08
CA PHE A 10 4.05 -2.81 2.03
C PHE A 10 3.16 -1.66 2.48
N ALA A 11 1.85 -1.76 2.23
CA ALA A 11 0.88 -0.75 2.61
C ALA A 11 0.40 -0.85 4.08
N SER A 12 0.84 -1.83 4.87
CA SER A 12 0.40 -1.96 6.27
C SER A 12 0.72 -0.72 7.12
N PRO A 13 1.97 -0.21 7.15
CA PRO A 13 2.30 0.98 7.94
C PRO A 13 1.54 2.22 7.47
N LEU A 14 1.29 2.32 6.17
CA LEU A 14 0.50 3.40 5.57
C LEU A 14 -0.95 3.41 6.10
N LYS A 15 -1.58 2.24 6.20
CA LYS A 15 -2.95 2.11 6.74
C LYS A 15 -2.99 2.43 8.23
N GLU A 16 -1.98 1.99 8.98
CA GLU A 16 -1.87 2.30 10.41
C GLU A 16 -1.73 3.81 10.65
N ILE A 17 -0.89 4.49 9.87
CA ILE A 17 -0.77 5.96 9.92
C ILE A 17 -2.08 6.63 9.57
N ALA A 18 -2.78 6.15 8.53
CA ALA A 18 -4.05 6.71 8.10
C ALA A 18 -5.14 6.60 9.19
N ILE A 19 -5.20 5.47 9.89
CA ILE A 19 -6.14 5.26 11.00
C ILE A 19 -5.70 6.07 12.23
N GLY A 20 -4.44 5.96 12.64
CA GLY A 20 -3.93 6.51 13.89
C GLY A 20 -3.75 8.03 13.90
N LEU A 21 -3.31 8.63 12.79
CA LEU A 21 -3.05 10.08 12.71
C LEU A 21 -4.18 10.84 12.03
N PHE A 22 -4.78 10.26 11.00
CA PHE A 22 -5.77 10.94 10.15
C PHE A 22 -7.21 10.55 10.47
N GLY A 23 -7.42 9.59 11.38
CA GLY A 23 -8.74 9.20 11.86
C GLY A 23 -9.60 8.48 10.83
N LEU A 24 -8.99 7.81 9.83
CA LEU A 24 -9.72 6.93 8.93
C LEU A 24 -10.23 5.70 9.69
N THR A 25 -11.38 5.16 9.29
CA THR A 25 -11.90 3.94 9.91
C THR A 25 -11.18 2.70 9.41
N TYR A 26 -11.23 1.61 10.18
CA TYR A 26 -10.62 0.35 9.76
C TYR A 26 -11.22 -0.16 8.44
N GLU A 27 -12.53 -0.02 8.24
CA GLU A 27 -13.23 -0.41 7.02
C GLU A 27 -12.78 0.40 5.81
N GLN A 28 -12.42 1.67 6.00
CA GLN A 28 -11.91 2.52 4.94
C GLN A 28 -10.53 2.08 4.43
N CYS A 29 -9.73 1.41 5.26
CA CYS A 29 -8.40 0.94 4.91
C CYS A 29 -8.37 -0.56 4.51
N HIS A 30 -9.15 -1.40 5.19
CA HIS A 30 -9.14 -2.86 5.06
C HIS A 30 -10.42 -3.46 4.48
N GLY A 31 -11.50 -2.68 4.34
CA GLY A 31 -12.82 -3.16 3.93
C GLY A 31 -13.01 -3.44 2.44
N THR A 32 -14.28 -3.47 2.02
CA THR A 32 -14.69 -3.68 0.62
C THR A 32 -14.26 -2.52 -0.27
N ASP A 33 -14.35 -2.71 -1.59
CA ASP A 33 -14.02 -1.64 -2.54
C ASP A 33 -14.94 -0.42 -2.35
N GLU A 34 -16.22 -0.64 -2.04
CA GLU A 34 -17.17 0.42 -1.71
C GLU A 34 -16.73 1.19 -0.46
N GLN A 35 -16.33 0.48 0.61
CA GLN A 35 -15.86 1.09 1.86
C GLN A 35 -14.60 1.92 1.64
N LYS A 36 -13.66 1.42 0.83
CA LYS A 36 -12.43 2.15 0.46
C LYS A 36 -12.69 3.40 -0.38
N ASN A 37 -13.79 3.42 -1.13
CA ASN A 37 -14.21 4.57 -1.92
C ASN A 37 -15.13 5.54 -1.15
N THR A 38 -15.35 5.34 0.14
CA THR A 38 -16.06 6.31 0.99
C THR A 38 -15.23 7.57 1.22
N LEU A 39 -15.92 8.70 1.42
CA LEU A 39 -15.30 10.00 1.64
C LEU A 39 -14.68 10.10 3.03
N THR A 40 -13.50 10.72 3.10
CA THR A 40 -12.84 11.09 4.36
C THR A 40 -13.18 12.53 4.74
N ASN A 41 -12.67 12.97 5.90
CA ASN A 41 -12.79 14.37 6.31
C ASN A 41 -11.77 15.30 5.64
N ILE A 42 -10.78 14.73 4.93
CA ILE A 42 -9.69 15.46 4.30
C ILE A 42 -10.15 15.94 2.92
N ARG A 43 -9.86 17.21 2.59
CA ARG A 43 -10.14 17.77 1.26
C ARG A 43 -8.89 17.80 0.42
N TRP A 44 -9.08 17.71 -0.89
CA TRP A 44 -8.00 17.89 -1.84
C TRP A 44 -7.28 19.23 -1.67
N GLY A 45 -8.00 20.28 -1.25
CA GLY A 45 -7.43 21.60 -1.01
C GLY A 45 -6.59 21.75 0.27
N ASP A 46 -6.65 20.78 1.19
CA ASP A 46 -5.89 20.79 2.44
C ASP A 46 -4.47 20.20 2.25
N LEU A 47 -4.26 19.46 1.16
CA LEU A 47 -2.98 18.91 0.79
C LEU A 47 -2.09 19.97 0.11
N PRO A 48 -0.76 19.88 0.21
CA PRO A 48 0.18 20.78 -0.47
C PRO A 48 0.22 20.60 -2.01
N SER A 49 -0.82 20.03 -2.60
CA SER A 49 -0.94 19.74 -4.03
C SER A 49 -1.50 20.92 -4.82
N SER A 50 -1.01 21.11 -6.05
CA SER A 50 -1.59 22.06 -7.00
C SER A 50 -2.86 21.51 -7.63
N VAL A 51 -3.96 21.48 -6.86
CA VAL A 51 -5.28 21.10 -7.38
C VAL A 51 -6.04 22.30 -7.96
N PRO A 52 -6.76 22.13 -9.09
CA PRO A 52 -7.62 23.17 -9.64
C PRO A 52 -8.59 23.72 -8.60
N LYS A 53 -8.85 25.03 -8.59
CA LYS A 53 -9.73 25.72 -7.60
C LYS A 53 -11.09 25.01 -7.41
N LYS A 54 -11.64 24.42 -8.49
CA LYS A 54 -12.89 23.63 -8.47
C LYS A 54 -12.84 22.40 -7.57
N ASN A 55 -11.68 21.75 -7.43
CA ASN A 55 -11.51 20.52 -6.68
C ASN A 55 -11.08 20.75 -5.23
N LYS A 56 -10.70 21.98 -4.84
CA LYS A 56 -10.24 22.26 -3.46
C LYS A 56 -11.29 21.96 -2.39
N ARG A 57 -12.58 22.08 -2.71
CA ARG A 57 -13.68 21.76 -1.79
C ARG A 57 -14.07 20.29 -1.78
N LYS A 58 -13.55 19.49 -2.73
CA LYS A 58 -13.88 18.06 -2.83
C LYS A 58 -13.16 17.30 -1.72
N LYS A 59 -13.93 16.51 -0.96
CA LYS A 59 -13.40 15.52 -0.02
C LYS A 59 -12.76 14.38 -0.80
N MET A 60 -11.62 13.88 -0.32
CA MET A 60 -10.99 12.71 -0.94
C MET A 60 -11.56 11.42 -0.37
N THR A 61 -11.60 10.38 -1.19
CA THR A 61 -11.91 9.03 -0.69
C THR A 61 -10.72 8.47 0.10
N ALA A 62 -10.97 7.46 0.93
CA ALA A 62 -9.89 6.80 1.66
C ALA A 62 -8.83 6.22 0.71
N ARG A 63 -9.27 5.64 -0.42
CA ARG A 63 -8.39 5.17 -1.49
C ARG A 63 -7.56 6.30 -2.11
N GLU A 64 -8.18 7.42 -2.45
CA GLU A 64 -7.48 8.61 -2.98
C GLU A 64 -6.43 9.11 -1.99
N PHE A 65 -6.78 9.19 -0.69
CA PHE A 65 -5.86 9.61 0.37
C PHE A 65 -4.65 8.68 0.47
N LEU A 66 -4.88 7.36 0.60
CA LEU A 66 -3.81 6.38 0.74
C LEU A 66 -2.88 6.39 -0.49
N GLN A 67 -3.43 6.53 -1.69
CA GLN A 67 -2.63 6.62 -2.92
C GLN A 67 -1.77 7.89 -2.94
N TYR A 68 -2.36 9.05 -2.68
CA TYR A 68 -1.66 10.33 -2.70
C TYR A 68 -0.60 10.40 -1.60
N PHE A 69 -0.97 10.13 -0.35
CA PHE A 69 -0.04 10.17 0.77
C PHE A 69 1.06 9.11 0.63
N GLY A 70 0.69 7.88 0.24
CA GLY A 70 1.64 6.79 0.09
C GLY A 70 2.63 6.96 -1.06
N THR A 71 2.15 7.48 -2.20
CA THR A 71 2.93 7.56 -3.44
C THR A 71 3.45 8.96 -3.71
N ASP A 72 2.58 9.96 -3.74
CA ASP A 72 2.95 11.32 -4.15
C ASP A 72 3.64 12.12 -3.04
N VAL A 73 3.52 11.68 -1.78
CA VAL A 73 4.18 12.32 -0.63
C VAL A 73 5.34 11.46 -0.13
N CYS A 74 5.06 10.29 0.44
CA CYS A 74 6.08 9.46 1.07
C CYS A 74 7.15 8.98 0.08
N ARG A 75 6.76 8.41 -1.07
CA ARG A 75 7.73 7.92 -2.07
C ARG A 75 8.50 9.04 -2.77
N THR A 76 7.93 10.25 -2.87
CA THR A 76 8.66 11.42 -3.38
C THR A 76 9.78 11.84 -2.43
N MET A 77 9.56 11.75 -1.11
CA MET A 77 10.60 12.03 -0.12
C MET A 77 11.60 10.88 0.04
N TYR A 78 11.11 9.64 0.03
CA TYR A 78 11.90 8.44 0.21
C TYR A 78 11.30 7.28 -0.60
N PRO A 79 11.81 7.01 -1.81
CA PRO A 79 11.24 6.01 -2.72
C PRO A 79 11.08 4.60 -2.14
N ASP A 80 12.04 4.18 -1.31
CA ASP A 80 12.13 2.82 -0.75
C ASP A 80 11.50 2.69 0.64
N ILE A 81 10.86 3.75 1.17
CA ILE A 81 10.31 3.80 2.53
C ILE A 81 9.48 2.58 2.94
N TRP A 82 8.61 2.10 2.04
CA TRP A 82 7.72 0.96 2.31
C TRP A 82 8.47 -0.37 2.23
N ALA A 83 9.41 -0.49 1.29
CA ALA A 83 10.20 -1.71 1.11
C ALA A 83 11.15 -1.91 2.29
N ASP A 84 11.88 -0.86 2.67
CA ASP A 84 12.84 -0.90 3.77
C ASP A 84 12.14 -1.15 5.11
N ARG A 85 10.96 -0.54 5.32
CA ARG A 85 10.15 -0.84 6.51
C ARG A 85 9.71 -2.31 6.56
N CYS A 86 9.19 -2.84 5.45
CA CYS A 86 8.74 -4.22 5.35
C CYS A 86 9.89 -5.22 5.61
N ILE A 87 11.07 -4.98 5.03
CA ILE A 87 12.27 -5.79 5.26
C ILE A 87 12.69 -5.72 6.73
N ALA A 88 12.70 -4.53 7.34
CA ALA A 88 13.02 -4.36 8.75
C ALA A 88 12.06 -5.16 9.66
N ASP A 89 10.76 -5.13 9.36
CA ASP A 89 9.76 -5.91 10.10
C ASP A 89 10.00 -7.43 9.94
N ILE A 90 10.28 -7.91 8.71
CA ILE A 90 10.59 -9.33 8.46
C ILE A 90 11.85 -9.78 9.22
N VAL A 91 12.91 -8.98 9.19
CA VAL A 91 14.16 -9.29 9.89
C VAL A 91 13.96 -9.29 11.40
N HIS A 92 13.14 -8.36 11.91
CA HIS A 92 12.86 -8.27 13.35
C HIS A 92 12.04 -9.46 13.86
N GLU A 93 11.06 -9.89 13.08
CA GLU A 93 10.12 -10.95 13.48
C GLU A 93 10.60 -12.37 13.14
N ASP A 94 11.63 -12.49 12.29
CA ASP A 94 12.32 -13.73 11.89
C ASP A 94 11.37 -14.92 11.59
N PRO A 95 10.40 -14.77 10.66
CA PRO A 95 9.52 -15.87 10.30
C PRO A 95 10.26 -16.92 9.45
N LEU A 96 9.88 -18.20 9.55
CA LEU A 96 10.41 -19.24 8.66
C LEU A 96 10.09 -18.93 7.18
N LEU A 97 8.94 -18.33 6.91
CA LEU A 97 8.52 -17.89 5.58
C LEU A 97 7.74 -16.57 5.66
N ALA A 98 8.27 -15.53 5.01
CA ALA A 98 7.57 -14.27 4.77
C ALA A 98 6.91 -14.28 3.40
N ILE A 99 5.62 -13.96 3.34
CA ILE A 99 4.86 -13.79 2.09
C ILE A 99 4.44 -12.33 1.95
N ILE A 100 4.77 -11.72 0.82
CA ILE A 100 4.37 -10.35 0.48
C ILE A 100 3.54 -10.41 -0.79
N ASP A 101 2.31 -9.90 -0.76
CA ASP A 101 1.33 -10.04 -1.84
C ASP A 101 1.04 -8.74 -2.61
N ASP A 102 1.47 -7.59 -2.11
CA ASP A 102 1.12 -6.28 -2.63
C ASP A 102 2.28 -5.51 -3.28
N CYS A 103 3.26 -6.23 -3.84
CA CYS A 103 4.35 -5.65 -4.63
C CYS A 103 3.81 -4.98 -5.91
N ARG A 104 3.99 -3.66 -6.02
CA ARG A 104 3.49 -2.86 -7.16
C ARG A 104 4.58 -2.11 -7.91
N PHE A 105 5.72 -1.86 -7.27
CA PHE A 105 6.77 -1.03 -7.83
C PHE A 105 8.07 -1.82 -8.04
N PRO A 106 8.84 -1.52 -9.11
CA PRO A 106 10.10 -2.22 -9.38
C PRO A 106 11.10 -2.14 -8.22
N ASN A 107 11.15 -0.98 -7.55
CA ASN A 107 12.06 -0.78 -6.42
C ASN A 107 11.76 -1.70 -5.22
N GLU A 108 10.47 -2.02 -4.97
CA GLU A 108 10.08 -3.02 -3.96
C GLU A 108 10.58 -4.41 -4.36
N ALA A 109 10.37 -4.80 -5.61
CA ALA A 109 10.82 -6.10 -6.12
C ALA A 109 12.34 -6.23 -6.08
N ASP A 110 13.07 -5.17 -6.39
CA ASP A 110 14.54 -5.12 -6.33
C ASP A 110 15.04 -5.20 -4.88
N ALA A 111 14.39 -4.50 -3.95
CA ALA A 111 14.73 -4.55 -2.52
C ALA A 111 14.56 -5.98 -1.96
N ILE A 112 13.45 -6.65 -2.29
CA ILE A 112 13.21 -8.05 -1.87
C ILE A 112 14.23 -9.01 -2.50
N GLN A 113 14.57 -8.84 -3.79
CA GLN A 113 15.61 -9.66 -4.42
C GLN A 113 16.99 -9.47 -3.76
N LYS A 114 17.36 -8.22 -3.45
CA LYS A 114 18.62 -7.91 -2.74
C LYS A 114 18.66 -8.53 -1.34
N ALA A 115 17.52 -8.64 -0.67
CA ALA A 115 17.38 -9.31 0.62
C ALA A 115 17.39 -10.85 0.51
N GLY A 116 17.59 -11.43 -0.68
CA GLY A 116 17.59 -12.88 -0.91
C GLY A 116 16.19 -13.49 -1.10
N GLY A 117 15.15 -12.66 -1.18
CA GLY A 117 13.78 -13.08 -1.43
C GLY A 117 13.55 -13.52 -2.88
N LYS A 118 12.48 -14.30 -3.10
CA LYS A 118 12.06 -14.75 -4.43
C LYS A 118 10.87 -13.92 -4.91
N ILE A 119 10.93 -13.46 -6.16
CA ILE A 119 9.81 -12.76 -6.81
C ILE A 119 9.09 -13.72 -7.75
N ILE A 120 7.78 -13.88 -7.53
CA ILE A 120 6.91 -14.71 -8.37
C ILE A 120 5.94 -13.78 -9.09
N ARG A 121 6.14 -13.59 -10.40
CA ARG A 121 5.22 -12.81 -11.25
C ARG A 121 4.13 -13.72 -11.79
N LEU A 122 2.89 -13.52 -11.33
CA LEU A 122 1.73 -14.23 -11.86
C LEU A 122 1.28 -13.59 -13.18
N THR A 123 1.34 -14.36 -14.27
CA THR A 123 0.84 -13.95 -15.59
C THR A 123 -0.45 -14.69 -15.90
N ARG A 124 -1.50 -13.95 -16.30
CA ARG A 124 -2.74 -14.57 -16.78
C ARG A 124 -2.59 -14.95 -18.25
N SER A 125 -2.68 -16.23 -18.58
CA SER A 125 -2.82 -16.70 -19.95
C SER A 125 -4.30 -16.74 -20.34
N LEU A 126 -4.72 -15.91 -21.30
CA LEU A 126 -6.05 -15.95 -21.91
C LEU A 126 -6.01 -16.84 -23.16
N HIS A 127 -5.63 -18.11 -23.05
CA HIS A 127 -5.86 -19.03 -24.16
C HIS A 127 -7.33 -19.44 -24.14
N LYS A 128 -8.04 -19.15 -25.23
CA LYS A 128 -9.22 -19.94 -25.60
C LYS A 128 -8.70 -21.32 -25.92
N ASP A 129 -8.93 -22.29 -25.04
CA ASP A 129 -8.87 -23.68 -25.42
C ASP A 129 -9.79 -23.87 -26.62
N SER A 130 -9.21 -24.25 -27.76
CA SER A 130 -9.93 -24.72 -28.93
C SER A 130 -10.17 -26.22 -28.77
N HIS A 131 -10.94 -26.57 -27.74
CA HIS A 131 -11.52 -27.90 -27.53
C HIS A 131 -13.05 -27.80 -27.50
#